data_AF-A0AAW0XKE1-F1
#
_entry.id   AF-A0AAW0XKE1-F1
#
_cell.length_a   1.000
_cell.length_b   1.000
_cell.length_c   1.000
_cell.angle_alpha   90.00
_cell.angle_beta   90.00
_cell.angle_gamma   90.00
#
_symmetry.space_group_name_H-M   'P 1'
#
loop_
_entity.id
_entity.type
_entity.pdbx_description
1 polymer ?
#
loop_
_entity_poly.entity_id
_entity_poly.type
_entity_poly.pdbx_seq_one_letter_code
_entity_poly.pdbx_strand_id
1 'polypeptide(L)'
;MSVNRSASDLSHEVHVDNCLLQDSGECLRVPPAYTYRDYSALLYLNDEFQGGDFIFTHDRSGLSHQAAVHPKCGRMVGFSSGPENPHGVLPVLDGSRCALGMWFTHDETFKEYERTLAEKLLNKLNIDT
;
A
#
# COMPACT_ATOMS: atom_id res chain seq x y z
N MET A 1 -14.14 7.79 20.58
CA MET A 1 -14.94 6.56 20.71
C MET A 1 -14.04 5.40 20.31
N SER A 2 -13.57 4.59 21.26
CA SER A 2 -12.80 3.39 20.95
C SER A 2 -13.76 2.34 20.40
N VAL A 3 -13.71 2.09 19.09
CA VAL A 3 -14.37 0.93 18.49
C VAL A 3 -13.73 -0.31 19.11
N ASN A 4 -14.54 -1.14 19.76
CA ASN A 4 -14.10 -2.37 20.40
C ASN A 4 -13.75 -3.38 19.29
N ARG A 5 -12.51 -3.32 18.78
CA ARG A 5 -12.04 -4.22 17.72
C ARG A 5 -11.82 -5.63 18.30
N SER A 6 -12.29 -6.65 17.57
CA SER A 6 -11.96 -8.04 17.87
C SER A 6 -10.46 -8.26 17.66
N ALA A 7 -9.85 -9.17 18.41
CA ALA A 7 -8.46 -9.60 18.18
C ALA A 7 -8.26 -10.26 16.80
N SER A 8 -9.35 -10.65 16.13
CA SER A 8 -9.36 -11.16 14.76
C SER A 8 -9.51 -10.07 13.68
N ASP A 9 -9.74 -8.82 14.06
CA ASP A 9 -9.97 -7.75 13.09
C ASP A 9 -8.67 -7.37 12.38
N LEU A 10 -8.76 -7.26 11.06
CA LEU A 10 -7.64 -6.79 10.24
C LEU A 10 -7.15 -5.44 10.77
N SER A 11 -5.82 -5.33 10.92
CA SER A 11 -5.18 -4.04 11.27
C SER A 11 -5.23 -3.06 10.09
N HIS A 12 -5.37 -3.58 8.88
CA HIS A 12 -5.72 -2.80 7.70
C HIS A 12 -6.72 -3.59 6.86
N GLU A 13 -7.90 -3.04 6.64
CA GLU A 13 -8.95 -3.69 5.86
C GLU A 13 -8.49 -3.98 4.43
N VAL A 14 -9.10 -5.01 3.83
CA VAL A 14 -8.83 -5.34 2.44
C VAL A 14 -9.31 -4.21 1.54
N HIS A 15 -8.40 -3.76 0.69
CA HIS A 15 -8.63 -2.70 -0.29
C HIS A 15 -7.73 -2.90 -1.50
N VAL A 16 -7.90 -2.01 -2.46
CA VAL A 16 -6.98 -1.80 -3.59
C VAL A 16 -6.68 -0.31 -3.64
N ASP A 17 -5.53 0.04 -4.20
CA ASP A 17 -5.00 1.39 -4.04
C ASP A 17 -5.54 2.39 -5.06
N ASN A 18 -6.18 1.92 -6.15
CA ASN A 18 -6.60 2.79 -7.25
C ASN A 18 -8.10 2.78 -7.59
N CYS A 19 -8.95 2.14 -6.79
CA CYS A 19 -10.40 2.19 -6.98
C CYS A 19 -11.17 1.82 -5.69
N LEU A 20 -12.49 2.06 -5.70
CA LEU A 20 -13.39 1.55 -4.67
C LEU A 20 -13.83 0.13 -5.03
N LEU A 21 -13.09 -0.87 -4.55
CA LEU A 21 -13.46 -2.27 -4.71
C LEU A 21 -14.81 -2.54 -4.01
N GLN A 22 -15.77 -3.13 -4.70
CA GLN A 22 -17.09 -3.51 -4.19
C GLN A 22 -17.10 -4.99 -3.80
N ASP A 23 -18.10 -5.42 -3.03
CA ASP A 23 -18.27 -6.83 -2.66
C ASP A 23 -18.57 -7.73 -3.87
N SER A 24 -19.10 -7.14 -4.96
CA SER A 24 -19.29 -7.82 -6.25
C SER A 24 -17.96 -8.11 -6.98
N GLY A 25 -16.83 -7.58 -6.49
CA GLY A 25 -15.55 -7.57 -7.19
C GLY A 25 -15.40 -6.41 -8.19
N GLU A 26 -16.43 -5.59 -8.36
CA GLU A 26 -16.35 -4.41 -9.22
C GLU A 26 -15.41 -3.36 -8.63
N CYS A 27 -14.61 -2.71 -9.48
CA CYS A 27 -13.60 -1.75 -9.10
C CYS A 27 -13.98 -0.35 -9.62
N LEU A 28 -14.69 0.42 -8.80
CA LEU A 28 -15.21 1.73 -9.22
C LEU A 28 -14.11 2.79 -9.18
N ARG A 29 -13.68 3.25 -10.36
CA ARG A 29 -12.66 4.31 -10.52
C ARG A 29 -13.27 5.70 -10.44
N VAL A 30 -13.81 6.04 -9.28
CA VAL A 30 -14.46 7.32 -8.98
C VAL A 30 -13.95 7.90 -7.66
N PRO A 31 -14.09 9.22 -7.42
CA PRO A 31 -13.80 9.80 -6.11
C PRO A 31 -14.52 9.05 -4.98
N PRO A 32 -13.87 8.81 -3.82
CA PRO A 32 -12.59 9.36 -3.39
C PRO A 32 -11.34 8.52 -3.76
N ALA A 33 -11.43 7.55 -4.68
CA ALA A 33 -10.28 6.70 -5.01
C ALA A 33 -9.15 7.47 -5.72
N TYR A 34 -7.90 7.07 -5.44
CA TYR A 34 -6.70 7.56 -6.12
C TYR A 34 -6.50 6.83 -7.45
N THR A 35 -7.35 7.13 -8.43
CA THR A 35 -7.42 6.38 -9.69
C THR A 35 -6.14 6.38 -10.51
N TYR A 36 -5.25 7.35 -10.30
CA TYR A 36 -3.98 7.49 -11.01
C TYR A 36 -2.85 6.58 -10.49
N ARG A 37 -3.05 5.82 -9.41
CA ARG A 37 -2.02 4.90 -8.91
C ARG A 37 -1.91 3.65 -9.78
N ASP A 38 -0.71 3.37 -10.27
CA ASP A 38 -0.39 2.20 -11.08
C ASP A 38 0.30 1.11 -10.27
N TYR A 39 1.23 1.51 -9.39
CA TYR A 39 1.95 0.61 -8.50
C TYR A 39 2.00 1.13 -7.08
N SER A 40 2.08 0.19 -6.15
CA SER A 40 2.24 0.44 -4.74
C SER A 40 3.43 -0.33 -4.21
N ALA A 41 4.06 0.21 -3.18
CA ALA A 41 5.08 -0.50 -2.43
C ALA A 41 5.03 -0.16 -0.93
N LEU A 42 5.39 -1.13 -0.11
CA LEU A 42 5.58 -0.96 1.33
C LEU A 42 6.98 -1.41 1.72
N LEU A 43 7.75 -0.52 2.32
CA LEU A 43 9.04 -0.81 2.95
C LEU A 43 8.83 -0.96 4.47
N TYR A 44 9.17 -2.13 5.03
CA TYR A 44 9.05 -2.37 6.46
C TYR A 44 10.22 -1.76 7.23
N LEU A 45 9.91 -0.97 8.26
CA LEU A 45 10.89 -0.21 9.04
C LEU A 45 11.31 -0.91 10.33
N ASN A 46 10.62 -1.98 10.71
CA ASN A 46 10.92 -2.81 11.86
C ASN A 46 10.28 -4.21 11.71
N ASP A 47 10.65 -5.13 12.60
CA ASP A 47 10.15 -6.51 12.68
C ASP A 47 9.97 -7.02 14.13
N GLU A 48 10.15 -6.16 15.12
CA GLU A 48 9.93 -6.45 16.54
C GLU A 48 8.42 -6.33 16.91
N PHE A 49 7.58 -7.20 16.32
CA PHE A 49 6.13 -7.28 16.61
C PHE A 49 5.57 -8.68 16.30
N GLN A 50 4.37 -8.98 16.79
CA GLN A 50 3.67 -10.25 16.53
C GLN A 50 2.44 -10.05 15.64
N GLY A 51 2.21 -10.97 14.70
CA GLY A 51 1.14 -10.85 13.70
C GLY A 51 1.48 -9.85 12.60
N GLY A 52 0.48 -9.15 12.04
CA GLY A 52 0.70 -8.04 11.11
C GLY A 52 1.17 -8.43 9.70
N ASP A 53 0.98 -9.69 9.30
CA ASP A 53 1.32 -10.14 7.95
C ASP A 53 0.52 -9.36 6.90
N PHE A 54 1.20 -8.97 5.83
CA PHE A 54 0.56 -8.38 4.66
C PHE A 54 0.00 -9.50 3.79
N ILE A 55 -1.27 -9.41 3.41
CA ILE A 55 -1.96 -10.47 2.67
C ILE A 55 -2.49 -9.97 1.34
N PHE A 56 -2.44 -10.82 0.31
CA PHE A 56 -3.18 -10.68 -0.94
C PHE A 56 -4.39 -11.61 -0.92
N THR A 57 -5.56 -11.11 -1.28
CA THR A 57 -6.84 -11.82 -1.10
C THR A 57 -7.59 -11.98 -2.41
N HIS A 58 -8.51 -12.95 -2.45
CA HIS A 58 -9.41 -13.13 -3.58
C HIS A 58 -10.60 -12.17 -3.57
N ASP A 59 -10.97 -11.69 -2.37
CA ASP A 59 -12.14 -10.86 -2.15
C ASP A 59 -11.90 -9.87 -0.99
N ARG A 60 -12.89 -9.00 -0.72
CA ARG A 60 -12.85 -7.99 0.35
C ARG A 60 -12.97 -8.56 1.77
N SER A 61 -13.37 -9.82 1.92
CA SER A 61 -13.63 -10.40 3.25
C SER A 61 -12.35 -10.60 4.05
N GLY A 62 -11.23 -10.84 3.36
CA GLY A 62 -9.96 -11.19 4.00
C GLY A 62 -9.96 -12.55 4.71
N LEU A 63 -11.03 -13.34 4.58
CA LEU A 63 -11.15 -14.66 5.20
C LEU A 63 -10.26 -15.71 4.53
N SER A 64 -9.99 -15.53 3.24
CA SER A 64 -9.09 -16.37 2.44
C SER A 64 -8.07 -15.49 1.73
N HIS A 65 -6.79 -15.84 1.84
CA HIS A 65 -5.69 -15.14 1.19
C HIS A 65 -4.90 -16.07 0.27
N GLN A 66 -4.52 -15.55 -0.89
CA GLN A 66 -3.70 -16.23 -1.90
C GLN A 66 -2.24 -16.32 -1.48
N ALA A 67 -1.75 -15.26 -0.85
CA ALA A 67 -0.37 -15.12 -0.43
C ALA A 67 -0.29 -14.23 0.81
N ALA A 68 0.71 -14.51 1.64
CA ALA A 68 1.07 -13.70 2.78
C ALA A 68 2.56 -13.35 2.72
N VAL A 69 2.88 -12.10 3.07
CA VAL A 69 4.24 -11.60 3.19
C VAL A 69 4.46 -11.23 4.64
N HIS A 70 5.29 -12.03 5.31
CA HIS A 70 5.75 -11.70 6.65
C HIS A 70 6.71 -10.50 6.58
N PRO A 71 6.44 -9.41 7.33
CA PRO A 71 7.32 -8.25 7.38
C PRO A 71 8.70 -8.61 7.92
N LYS A 72 9.73 -7.97 7.37
CA LYS A 72 11.11 -8.02 7.90
C LYS A 72 11.71 -6.64 7.75
N CYS A 73 12.50 -6.17 8.71
CA CYS A 73 13.11 -4.85 8.61
C CYS A 73 13.93 -4.73 7.30
N GLY A 74 13.67 -3.68 6.52
CA GLY A 74 14.32 -3.44 5.23
C GLY A 74 13.74 -4.20 4.04
N ARG A 75 12.78 -5.12 4.24
CA ARG A 75 12.08 -5.78 3.12
C ARG A 75 11.05 -4.83 2.50
N MET A 76 11.02 -4.80 1.18
CA MET A 76 9.99 -4.12 0.40
C MET A 76 9.08 -5.13 -0.30
N VAL A 77 7.77 -4.90 -0.25
CA VAL A 77 6.79 -5.55 -1.14
C VAL A 77 6.32 -4.52 -2.16
N GLY A 78 6.32 -4.87 -3.45
CA GLY A 78 5.83 -4.03 -4.54
C GLY A 78 4.83 -4.81 -5.39
N PHE A 79 3.76 -4.14 -5.79
CA PHE A 79 2.63 -4.74 -6.50
C PHE A 79 1.88 -3.68 -7.33
N SER A 80 1.10 -4.09 -8.33
CA SER A 80 0.24 -3.17 -9.07
C SER A 80 -1.00 -2.80 -8.24
N SER A 81 -1.42 -1.54 -8.29
CA SER A 81 -2.42 -0.96 -7.37
C SER A 81 -3.87 -1.36 -7.66
N GLY A 82 -4.09 -2.15 -8.72
CA GLY A 82 -5.40 -2.46 -9.29
C GLY A 82 -6.18 -3.60 -8.62
N PRO A 83 -7.35 -3.94 -9.18
CA PRO A 83 -8.23 -5.01 -8.69
C PRO A 83 -7.62 -6.40 -8.74
N GLU A 84 -6.50 -6.58 -9.45
CA GLU A 84 -5.73 -7.82 -9.47
C GLU A 84 -4.94 -8.09 -8.18
N ASN A 85 -4.76 -7.07 -7.32
CA ASN A 85 -4.07 -7.22 -6.02
C ASN A 85 -4.90 -6.65 -4.85
N PRO A 86 -6.09 -7.19 -4.52
CA PRO A 86 -6.74 -6.89 -3.25
C PRO A 86 -5.83 -7.28 -2.10
N HIS A 87 -5.62 -6.39 -1.14
CA HIS A 87 -4.67 -6.62 -0.08
C HIS A 87 -5.06 -5.95 1.24
N GLY A 88 -4.54 -6.49 2.34
CA GLY A 88 -4.80 -6.02 3.69
C GLY A 88 -3.68 -6.43 4.66
N VAL A 89 -3.90 -6.16 5.94
CA VAL A 89 -2.93 -6.51 7.00
C VAL A 89 -3.66 -7.27 8.10
N LEU A 90 -3.19 -8.49 8.36
CA LEU A 90 -3.65 -9.31 9.48
C LEU A 90 -3.46 -8.58 10.82
N PRO A 91 -4.18 -8.97 11.88
CA PRO A 91 -4.06 -8.31 13.18
C PRO A 91 -2.60 -8.25 13.67
N VAL A 92 -2.15 -7.05 14.07
CA VAL A 92 -0.96 -6.91 14.93
C VAL A 92 -1.39 -7.26 16.34
N LEU A 93 -0.82 -8.32 16.88
CA LEU A 93 -1.21 -8.90 18.17
C LEU A 93 -0.41 -8.30 19.33
N ASP A 94 0.84 -7.92 19.07
CA ASP A 94 1.74 -7.32 20.05
C ASP A 94 2.79 -6.44 19.35
N GLY A 95 3.22 -5.36 20.01
CA GLY A 95 4.18 -4.40 19.46
C GLY A 95 3.57 -3.38 18.50
N SER A 96 4.39 -2.86 17.58
CA SER A 96 3.98 -1.86 16.59
C SER A 96 4.61 -2.16 15.25
N ARG A 97 3.79 -2.20 14.18
CA ARG A 97 4.24 -2.44 12.81
C ARG A 97 4.43 -1.10 12.08
N CYS A 98 5.66 -0.78 11.72
CA CYS A 98 6.01 0.45 11.01
C CYS A 98 6.36 0.13 9.55
N ALA A 99 5.73 0.84 8.62
CA ALA A 99 6.00 0.71 7.19
C ALA A 99 5.92 2.08 6.51
N LEU A 100 6.77 2.28 5.50
CA LEU A 100 6.69 3.40 4.58
C LEU A 100 5.91 2.98 3.34
N GLY A 101 4.74 3.61 3.14
CA GLY A 101 3.93 3.46 1.92
C GLY A 101 4.45 4.35 0.80
N MET A 102 4.57 3.78 -0.38
CA MET A 102 4.97 4.46 -1.61
C MET A 102 3.96 4.12 -2.70
N TRP A 103 3.55 5.11 -3.47
CA TRP A 103 2.63 4.94 -4.58
C TRP A 103 3.22 5.60 -5.82
N PHE A 104 3.10 4.92 -6.94
CA PHE A 104 3.67 5.32 -8.21
C PHE A 104 2.57 5.50 -9.24
N THR A 105 2.79 6.45 -10.14
CA THR A 105 1.91 6.77 -11.24
C THR A 105 2.73 6.97 -12.51
N HIS A 106 2.21 6.49 -13.63
CA HIS A 106 2.67 6.82 -14.96
C HIS A 106 2.02 8.10 -15.50
N ASP A 107 0.96 8.59 -14.85
CA ASP A 107 0.27 9.80 -15.27
C ASP A 107 1.09 11.03 -14.86
N GLU A 108 1.72 11.67 -15.85
CA GLU A 108 2.54 12.87 -15.65
C GLU A 108 1.76 14.04 -15.02
N THR A 109 0.43 14.06 -15.13
CA THR A 109 -0.39 15.08 -14.47
C THR A 109 -0.35 14.98 -12.95
N PHE A 110 0.00 13.80 -12.42
CA PHE A 110 0.17 13.53 -10.99
C PHE A 110 1.65 13.45 -10.58
N LYS A 111 2.58 13.90 -11.43
CA LYS A 111 4.00 13.99 -11.09
C LYS A 111 4.22 14.92 -9.89
N GLU A 112 4.98 14.45 -8.91
CA GLU A 112 5.32 15.24 -7.73
C GLU A 112 6.12 16.50 -8.10
N TYR A 113 5.79 17.62 -7.45
CA TYR A 113 6.48 18.88 -7.68
C TYR A 113 7.95 18.80 -7.25
N GLU A 114 8.21 18.13 -6.13
CA GLU A 114 9.53 17.87 -5.56
C GLU A 114 10.41 17.07 -6.51
N ARG A 115 9.85 16.10 -7.24
CA ARG A 115 10.55 15.36 -8.31
C ARG A 115 11.04 16.33 -9.38
N THR A 116 10.19 17.25 -9.80
CA THR A 116 10.55 18.27 -10.81
C THR A 116 11.63 19.23 -10.31
N LEU A 117 11.58 19.61 -9.03
CA LEU A 117 12.63 20.44 -8.41
C LEU A 117 13.97 19.69 -8.33
N ALA A 118 13.94 18.42 -7.91
CA ALA A 118 15.13 17.58 -7.83
C ALA A 118 15.79 17.41 -9.20
N GLU A 119 15.02 17.15 -10.25
CA GLU A 119 15.53 17.05 -11.63
C GLU A 119 16.19 18.35 -12.09
N LYS A 120 15.60 19.51 -11.79
CA LYS A 120 16.21 20.82 -12.09
C LYS A 120 17.52 21.04 -11.34
N LEU A 121 17.60 20.62 -10.07
CA LEU A 121 18.82 20.72 -9.28
C LEU A 121 19.93 19.82 -9.83
N LEU A 122 19.62 18.55 -10.11
CA LEU A 122 20.57 17.58 -10.67
C LEU A 122 21.10 18.04 -12.03
N ASN A 123 20.24 18.58 -12.90
CA ASN A 123 20.68 19.10 -14.20
C ASN A 123 21.62 20.29 -14.05
N LYS A 124 21.41 21.19 -13.09
CA LYS A 124 22.36 22.29 -12.82
C LYS A 124 23.71 21.75 -12.38
N LEU A 125 23.73 20.81 -11.43
CA LEU A 125 24.96 20.21 -10.92
C LEU A 125 25.75 19.46 -12.01
N ASN A 126 25.06 18.84 -12.97
CA ASN A 126 25.69 18.13 -14.11
C ASN A 126 26.19 19.07 -15.23
N ILE A 127 25.76 20.33 -15.25
CA ILE A 127 26.25 21.34 -16.21
C ILE A 127 27.53 22.01 -15.67
N ASP A 128 27.74 21.97 -14.35
CA ASP A 128 28.89 22.56 -13.66
C ASP A 128 30.08 21.59 -13.52
N THR A 129 30.01 20.39 -14.11
CA THR A 129 31.10 19.39 -14.23
C THR A 129 31.50 19.18 -15.67
#